data_AF-A0AB39P1V2-F1
#
_entry.id   AF-A0AB39P1V2-F1
#
_cell.length_a   1.000
_cell.length_b   1.000
_cell.length_c   1.000
_cell.angle_alpha   90.00
_cell.angle_beta   90.00
_cell.angle_gamma   90.00
#
_symmetry.space_group_name_H-M   'P 1'
#
loop_
_entity.id
_entity.type
_entity.pdbx_description
1 polymer ?
#
loop_
_entity_poly.entity_id
_entity_poly.type
_entity_poly.pdbx_seq_one_letter_code
_entity_poly.pdbx_strand_id
1 'polypeptide(L)'
;MSDQADKAELLRSLHVPGAPLVLSNAWDVGSARAVVDAGFPVVATASNPSPPGAAPDDLRAVVAEVGAPVSAGLALKRRSLDELRAIGLARVSVGPQLYRSALDHLCTLISGLSSRHEREEPDGPPLLPPVVTVT
;
A
#
# COMPACT_ATOMS: atom_id res chain seq x y z
N MET A 1 -13.29 21.78 14.38
CA MET A 1 -12.75 20.57 13.71
C MET A 1 -11.78 21.07 12.65
N SER A 2 -10.53 20.62 12.66
CA SER A 2 -9.58 20.98 11.58
C SER A 2 -9.98 20.26 10.30
N ASP A 3 -9.75 20.89 9.15
CA ASP A 3 -10.01 20.26 7.86
C ASP A 3 -8.99 19.12 7.61
N GLN A 4 -9.30 18.24 6.66
CA GLN A 4 -8.40 17.15 6.24
C GLN A 4 -7.03 17.70 5.82
N ALA A 5 -7.00 18.86 5.16
CA ALA A 5 -5.76 19.54 4.77
C ALA A 5 -4.88 19.88 5.98
N ASP A 6 -5.47 20.44 7.04
CA ASP A 6 -4.77 20.77 8.28
C ASP A 6 -4.20 19.51 8.95
N LYS A 7 -4.95 18.41 8.96
CA LYS A 7 -4.48 17.12 9.50
C LYS A 7 -3.31 16.57 8.70
N ALA A 8 -3.34 16.71 7.37
CA ALA A 8 -2.24 16.31 6.50
C ALA A 8 -0.99 17.17 6.70
N GLU A 9 -1.17 18.48 6.90
CA GLU A 9 -0.07 19.41 7.18
C GLU A 9 0.54 19.17 8.56
N LEU A 10 -0.28 18.92 9.59
CA LEU A 10 0.17 18.48 10.90
C LEU A 10 0.99 17.20 10.80
N LEU A 11 0.48 16.17 10.11
CA LEU A 11 1.22 14.93 9.94
C LEU A 11 2.56 15.14 9.22
N ARG A 12 2.60 16.04 8.23
CA ARG A 12 3.83 16.41 7.52
C ARG A 12 4.83 17.12 8.46
N SER A 13 4.37 18.05 9.30
CA SER A 13 5.26 18.80 10.20
C SER A 13 5.89 17.91 11.28
N LEU A 14 5.25 16.79 11.62
CA LEU A 14 5.80 15.79 12.54
C LEU A 14 6.93 14.93 11.94
N HIS A 15 7.17 14.95 10.62
CA HIS A 15 8.24 14.20 9.98
C HIS A 15 9.56 14.97 10.01
N VAL A 16 10.27 14.92 11.15
CA VAL A 16 11.54 15.64 11.35
C VAL A 16 12.72 14.66 11.38
N PRO A 17 13.75 14.84 10.52
CA PRO A 17 14.98 14.05 10.59
C PRO A 17 15.62 14.10 11.99
N GLY A 18 15.98 12.95 12.55
CA GLY A 18 16.56 12.85 13.89
C GLY A 18 15.54 12.81 15.03
N ALA A 19 14.25 13.03 14.75
CA ALA A 19 13.15 12.86 15.72
C ALA A 19 12.09 11.91 15.13
N PRO A 20 12.28 10.58 15.27
CA PRO A 20 11.42 9.61 14.62
C PRO A 20 9.98 9.68 15.14
N LEU A 21 9.03 9.81 14.22
CA LEU A 21 7.60 9.74 14.51
C LEU A 21 7.17 8.26 14.66
N VAL A 22 6.65 7.91 15.83
CA VAL A 22 6.08 6.58 16.08
C VAL A 22 4.63 6.55 15.62
N LEU A 23 4.33 5.63 14.69
CA LEU A 23 3.00 5.44 14.12
C LEU A 23 2.40 4.12 14.62
N SER A 24 1.58 4.20 15.65
CA SER A 24 0.90 3.03 16.21
C SER A 24 -0.25 2.58 15.31
N ASN A 25 -0.27 1.29 14.99
CA ASN A 25 -1.34 0.70 14.20
C ASN A 25 -2.61 0.51 15.03
N ALA A 26 -3.75 0.80 14.43
CA ALA A 26 -5.10 0.49 14.92
C ALA A 26 -5.85 -0.33 13.85
N TRP A 27 -6.82 -1.13 14.33
CA TRP A 27 -7.62 -2.06 13.51
C TRP A 27 -9.12 -1.77 13.55
N ASP A 28 -9.56 -0.95 14.50
CA ASP A 28 -10.94 -0.54 14.69
C ASP A 28 -10.99 0.78 15.47
N VAL A 29 -12.20 1.28 15.71
CA VAL A 29 -12.43 2.52 16.46
C VAL A 29 -11.90 2.43 17.90
N GLY A 30 -12.07 1.29 18.56
CA GLY A 30 -11.66 1.10 19.96
C GLY A 30 -10.15 1.19 20.14
N SER A 31 -9.40 0.47 19.31
CA SER A 31 -7.94 0.52 19.25
C SER A 31 -7.43 1.89 18.80
N ALA A 32 -8.11 2.56 17.87
CA ALA A 32 -7.74 3.92 17.45
C ALA A 32 -7.89 4.95 18.58
N ARG A 33 -8.97 4.86 19.39
CA ARG A 33 -9.11 5.66 20.60
C ARG A 33 -8.00 5.37 21.59
N ALA A 34 -7.67 4.10 21.84
CA ALA A 34 -6.59 3.73 22.74
C ALA A 34 -5.23 4.30 22.31
N VAL A 35 -4.96 4.37 21.00
CA VAL A 35 -3.76 5.03 20.46
C VAL A 35 -3.75 6.53 20.77
N VAL A 36 -4.88 7.22 20.58
CA VAL A 36 -5.00 8.66 20.90
C VAL A 36 -4.88 8.89 22.41
N ASP A 37 -5.54 8.09 23.24
CA ASP A 37 -5.53 8.19 24.71
C ASP A 37 -4.13 7.93 25.28
N ALA A 38 -3.34 7.09 24.63
CA ALA A 38 -1.93 6.87 24.95
C ALA A 38 -1.00 8.04 24.52
N GLY A 39 -1.56 9.11 23.94
CA GLY A 39 -0.85 10.33 23.58
C GLY A 39 -0.13 10.28 22.23
N PHE A 40 -0.39 9.28 21.39
CA PHE A 40 0.19 9.27 20.05
C PHE A 40 -0.46 10.36 19.18
N PRO A 41 0.35 11.16 18.46
CA PRO A 41 -0.18 12.29 17.70
C PRO A 41 -0.87 11.87 16.39
N VAL A 42 -0.75 10.60 15.99
CA VAL A 42 -1.19 10.07 14.70
C VAL A 42 -1.63 8.62 14.86
N VAL A 43 -2.74 8.25 14.22
CA VAL A 43 -3.19 6.86 14.12
C VAL A 43 -2.78 6.30 12.76
N ALA A 44 -2.09 5.16 12.74
CA ALA A 44 -1.89 4.39 11.51
C ALA A 44 -2.90 3.26 11.42
N THR A 45 -3.38 2.93 10.22
CA THR A 45 -4.13 1.70 9.98
C THR A 45 -3.28 0.75 9.14
N ALA A 46 -3.32 -0.53 9.49
CA ALA A 46 -2.48 -1.54 8.85
C ALA A 46 -2.85 -1.73 7.37
N SER A 47 -1.87 -2.10 6.55
CA SER A 47 -2.01 -2.43 5.12
C SER A 47 -2.32 -3.91 4.86
N ASN A 48 -2.44 -4.71 5.92
CA ASN A 48 -2.69 -6.15 5.89
C ASN A 48 -4.13 -6.45 6.35
N PRO A 49 -4.69 -7.60 5.95
CA PRO A 49 -5.99 -8.01 6.48
C PRO A 49 -5.94 -7.98 8.00
N SER A 50 -6.92 -7.30 8.57
CA SER A 50 -7.26 -7.33 9.99
C SER A 50 -7.23 -8.81 10.47
N PRO A 51 -6.82 -9.09 11.71
CA PRO A 51 -6.80 -10.46 12.22
C PRO A 51 -8.17 -11.13 12.03
N PRO A 52 -8.22 -12.46 11.81
CA PRO A 52 -9.48 -13.16 11.57
C PRO A 52 -10.50 -12.87 12.68
N GLY A 53 -11.69 -12.40 12.29
CA GLY A 53 -12.75 -11.97 13.20
C GLY A 53 -12.86 -10.45 13.43
N ALA A 54 -11.89 -9.66 12.97
CA ALA A 54 -12.02 -8.21 12.94
C ALA A 54 -12.98 -7.76 11.82
N ALA A 55 -13.86 -6.81 12.14
CA ALA A 55 -14.76 -6.19 11.18
C ALA A 55 -13.94 -5.50 10.06
N PRO A 56 -14.49 -5.36 8.84
CA PRO A 56 -13.80 -4.66 7.75
C PRO A 56 -13.35 -3.28 8.22
N ASP A 57 -12.17 -2.85 7.76
CA ASP A 57 -11.59 -1.53 8.04
C ASP A 57 -12.57 -0.40 7.71
N ASP A 58 -13.41 0.00 8.67
CA ASP A 58 -14.26 1.18 8.53
C ASP A 58 -13.43 2.42 8.83
N LEU A 59 -12.57 2.75 7.86
CA LEU A 59 -11.71 3.92 7.91
C LEU A 59 -12.52 5.21 8.10
N ARG A 60 -13.79 5.26 7.64
CA ARG A 60 -14.64 6.44 7.87
C ARG A 60 -15.02 6.55 9.33
N ALA A 61 -15.43 5.44 9.96
CA ALA A 61 -15.73 5.44 11.39
C ALA A 61 -14.50 5.82 12.22
N VAL A 62 -13.32 5.29 11.89
CA VAL A 62 -12.07 5.66 12.57
C VAL A 62 -11.79 7.16 12.42
N VAL A 63 -11.78 7.69 11.18
CA VAL A 63 -11.51 9.12 10.93
C VAL A 63 -12.54 10.05 11.58
N ALA A 64 -13.80 9.66 11.59
CA ALA A 64 -14.87 10.43 12.23
C ALA A 64 -14.71 10.47 13.76
N GLU A 65 -14.24 9.37 14.35
CA GLU A 65 -14.09 9.26 15.79
C GLU A 65 -12.80 9.89 16.30
N VAL A 66 -11.66 9.63 15.64
CA VAL A 66 -10.38 10.11 16.13
C VAL A 66 -10.09 11.50 15.58
N GLY A 67 -10.02 12.48 16.48
CA GLY A 67 -9.65 13.87 16.14
C GLY A 67 -8.25 14.00 15.55
N ALA A 68 -7.39 12.99 15.71
CA ALA A 68 -6.03 12.92 15.20
C ALA A 68 -5.95 12.66 13.68
N PRO A 69 -4.82 12.99 13.02
CA PRO A 69 -4.52 12.54 11.67
C PRO A 69 -4.51 11.01 11.56
N VAL A 70 -5.15 10.48 10.51
CA VAL A 70 -5.16 9.04 10.21
C VAL A 70 -4.34 8.76 8.95
N SER A 71 -3.42 7.81 9.04
CA SER A 71 -2.59 7.32 7.95
C SER A 71 -3.00 5.89 7.59
N ALA A 72 -3.38 5.62 6.34
CA ALA A 72 -3.81 4.28 5.91
C ALA A 72 -3.03 3.74 4.71
N GLY A 73 -3.00 2.42 4.56
CA GLY A 73 -2.52 1.76 3.34
C GLY A 73 -3.50 1.93 2.16
N LEU A 74 -3.00 2.27 0.98
CA LEU A 74 -3.79 2.31 -0.25
C LEU A 74 -3.94 0.91 -0.84
N ALA A 75 -5.14 0.37 -0.90
CA ALA A 75 -5.45 -0.73 -1.81
C ALA A 75 -5.61 -0.18 -3.24
N LEU A 76 -4.50 -0.09 -4.00
CA LEU A 76 -4.45 0.57 -5.32
C LEU A 76 -5.51 0.04 -6.32
N LYS A 77 -5.83 -1.26 -6.24
CA LYS A 77 -6.83 -1.90 -7.12
C LYS A 77 -8.28 -1.72 -6.65
N ARG A 78 -8.52 -1.09 -5.49
CA ARG A 78 -9.85 -1.03 -4.84
C ARG A 78 -10.39 0.38 -4.58
N ARG A 79 -9.54 1.41 -4.51
CA ARG A 79 -9.98 2.77 -4.17
C ARG A 79 -9.25 3.85 -4.97
N SER A 80 -9.96 4.92 -5.30
CA SER A 80 -9.38 6.13 -5.90
C SER A 80 -8.81 7.07 -4.83
N LEU A 81 -7.93 8.00 -5.22
CA LEU A 81 -7.44 9.04 -4.29
C LEU A 81 -8.56 9.96 -3.80
N ASP A 82 -9.56 10.23 -4.64
CA ASP A 82 -10.72 11.06 -4.27
C ASP A 82 -11.57 10.40 -3.19
N GLU A 83 -11.77 9.08 -3.28
CA GLU A 83 -12.47 8.32 -2.24
C GLU A 83 -11.71 8.35 -0.91
N LEU A 84 -10.38 8.22 -0.94
CA LEU A 84 -9.54 8.30 0.26
C LEU A 84 -9.53 9.71 0.88
N ARG A 85 -9.55 10.73 0.03
CA ARG A 85 -9.69 12.14 0.44
C ARG A 85 -11.05 12.37 1.08
N ALA A 86 -12.13 11.86 0.48
CA ALA A 86 -13.49 11.96 1.02
C ALA A 86 -13.68 11.20 2.34
N ILE A 87 -12.87 10.16 2.59
CA ILE A 87 -12.80 9.49 3.91
C ILE A 87 -12.13 10.37 4.97
N GLY A 88 -11.32 11.36 4.55
CA GLY A 88 -10.63 12.28 5.46
C GLY A 88 -9.24 11.80 5.91
N LEU A 89 -8.63 10.86 5.17
CA LEU A 89 -7.28 10.38 5.48
C LEU A 89 -6.24 11.50 5.34
N ALA A 90 -5.33 11.62 6.31
CA ALA A 90 -4.26 12.61 6.31
C ALA A 90 -3.04 12.15 5.48
N ARG A 91 -2.81 10.83 5.43
CA ARG A 91 -1.74 10.23 4.61
C ARG A 91 -2.17 8.87 4.07
N VAL A 92 -1.68 8.58 2.89
CA VAL A 92 -1.87 7.31 2.22
C VAL A 92 -0.51 6.68 1.90
N SER A 93 -0.31 5.43 2.29
CA SER A 93 0.90 4.65 1.98
C SER A 93 0.61 3.58 0.93
N VAL A 94 1.38 3.52 -0.15
CA VAL A 94 1.21 2.52 -1.22
C VAL A 94 1.92 1.19 -0.93
N GLY A 95 2.74 1.14 0.12
CA GLY A 95 3.51 -0.04 0.51
C GLY A 95 4.22 -0.71 -0.68
N PRO A 96 4.26 -2.05 -0.76
CA PRO A 96 4.87 -2.77 -1.87
C PRO A 96 3.96 -2.88 -3.11
N GLN A 97 2.78 -2.24 -3.13
CA GLN A 97 1.80 -2.52 -4.18
C GLN A 97 2.20 -2.02 -5.56
N LEU A 98 2.92 -0.89 -5.64
CA LEU A 98 3.48 -0.43 -6.92
C LEU A 98 4.52 -1.43 -7.45
N TYR A 99 5.41 -1.90 -6.57
CA TYR A 99 6.39 -2.93 -6.91
C TYR A 99 5.73 -4.23 -7.37
N ARG A 100 4.73 -4.73 -6.63
CA ARG A 100 3.97 -5.93 -7.00
C ARG A 100 3.24 -5.76 -8.33
N SER A 101 2.62 -4.60 -8.55
CA SER A 101 1.93 -4.31 -9.82
C SER A 101 2.91 -4.28 -11.00
N ALA A 102 4.12 -3.77 -10.81
CA ALA A 102 5.16 -3.78 -11.83
C ALA A 102 5.62 -5.21 -12.14
N LEU A 103 5.82 -6.04 -11.12
CA LEU A 103 6.16 -7.45 -11.29
C LEU A 103 5.06 -8.25 -12.00
N ASP A 104 3.80 -8.06 -11.60
CA ASP A 104 2.64 -8.69 -12.25
C ASP A 104 2.62 -8.38 -13.76
N HIS A 105 2.88 -7.11 -14.11
CA HIS A 105 2.91 -6.67 -15.50
C HIS A 105 4.09 -7.28 -16.27
N LEU A 106 5.29 -7.32 -15.66
CA LEU A 106 6.46 -7.93 -16.26
C LEU A 106 6.25 -9.43 -16.53
N CYS A 107 5.70 -10.18 -15.55
CA CYS A 107 5.35 -11.58 -15.73
C CYS A 107 4.36 -11.78 -16.88
N THR A 108 3.34 -10.92 -16.98
CA THR A 108 2.35 -10.96 -18.07
C THR A 108 3.02 -10.78 -19.44
N LEU A 109 3.93 -9.80 -19.57
CA LEU A 109 4.66 -9.56 -20.82
C LEU A 109 5.56 -10.75 -21.18
N ILE A 110 6.31 -11.30 -20.22
CA ILE A 110 7.20 -12.44 -20.46
C ILE A 110 6.39 -13.67 -20.90
N SER A 111 5.31 -14.01 -20.21
CA SER A 111 4.43 -15.13 -20.61
C SER A 111 3.81 -14.90 -22.00
N GLY A 112 3.49 -13.66 -22.32
CA GLY A 112 3.02 -13.26 -23.65
C GLY A 112 4.07 -13.41 -24.76
N LEU A 113 5.36 -13.23 -24.45
CA LEU A 113 6.46 -13.45 -25.40
C LEU A 113 6.77 -14.93 -25.57
N SER A 114 6.86 -15.71 -24.49
CA SER A 114 7.10 -17.15 -24.55
C SER A 114 6.04 -17.88 -25.39
N SER A 115 4.77 -17.51 -25.21
CA SER A 115 3.66 -18.09 -25.99
C SER A 115 3.62 -17.66 -27.47
N ARG A 116 4.33 -16.59 -27.86
CA ARG A 116 4.50 -16.20 -29.28
C ARG A 116 5.65 -16.95 -29.93
N HIS A 117 6.75 -17.11 -29.18
CA HIS A 117 7.90 -17.90 -29.61
C HIS A 117 7.51 -19.36 -29.91
N GLU A 118 6.69 -19.99 -29.06
CA GLU A 118 6.17 -21.35 -29.28
C GLU A 118 5.28 -21.49 -30.52
N ARG A 119 4.70 -20.39 -31.04
CA ARG A 119 3.89 -20.41 -32.28
C ARG A 119 4.69 -20.12 -33.54
N GLU A 120 5.94 -19.69 -33.40
CA GLU A 120 6.79 -19.21 -34.50
C GLU A 120 7.99 -20.13 -34.79
N GLU A 121 8.17 -21.26 -34.11
CA GLU A 121 9.15 -22.29 -34.52
C GLU A 121 8.76 -22.86 -35.89
N PRO A 122 9.49 -22.51 -36.98
CA PRO A 122 9.35 -23.21 -38.25
C PRO A 122 10.11 -24.54 -38.12
N ASP A 123 9.67 -25.56 -38.85
CA ASP A 123 10.32 -26.87 -38.96
C ASP A 123 11.72 -26.73 -39.60
N GLY A 124 12.69 -26.22 -38.84
CA GLY A 124 13.98 -25.72 -39.32
C GLY A 124 15.11 -26.02 -38.33
N PRO A 125 16.35 -26.23 -38.82
CA PRO A 125 17.44 -26.73 -37.99
C PRO A 125 17.83 -25.75 -36.87
N PRO A 126 18.39 -26.23 -35.75
CA PRO A 126 18.57 -25.46 -34.53
C PRO A 126 19.44 -24.21 -34.74
N LEU A 127 18.97 -23.07 -34.21
CA LEU A 127 19.55 -21.74 -34.36
C LEU A 127 20.75 -21.43 -33.45
N LEU A 128 21.20 -22.35 -32.59
CA LEU A 128 22.35 -22.13 -31.71
C LEU A 128 23.45 -23.18 -31.94
N PRO A 129 24.71 -22.76 -32.18
CA PRO A 129 25.84 -23.68 -32.16
C PRO A 129 26.07 -24.23 -30.74
N PRO A 130 26.69 -25.42 -30.60
CA PRO A 130 26.87 -26.06 -29.30
C PRO A 130 27.72 -25.20 -28.38
N VAL A 131 27.26 -25.02 -27.15
CA VAL A 131 28.02 -24.37 -26.08
C VAL A 131 29.27 -25.21 -25.80
N VAL A 132 30.45 -24.65 -26.10
CA VAL A 132 31.73 -25.23 -25.69
C VAL A 132 31.96 -24.84 -24.23
N THR A 133 31.78 -25.80 -23.32
CA THR A 133 32.18 -25.63 -21.92
C THR A 133 33.70 -25.69 -21.85
N VAL A 134 34.34 -24.57 -21.47
CA VAL A 134 35.77 -24.54 -21.15
C VAL A 134 35.91 -24.87 -19.65
N THR A 135 36.53 -26.01 -19.35
CA THR A 135 36.98 -26.41 -18.00
C THR A 135 38.34 -25.81 -17.68
#